data_AF-A0A2G9Q2H7-F1
#
_entry.id   AF-A0A2G9Q2H7-F1
#
_cell.length_a   1.000
_cell.length_b   1.000
_cell.length_c   1.000
_cell.angle_alpha   90.00
_cell.angle_beta   90.00
_cell.angle_gamma   90.00
#
_symmetry.space_group_name_H-M   'P 1'
#
loop_
_entity.id
_entity.type
_entity.pdbx_description
1 polymer ?
#
loop_
_entity_poly.entity_id
_entity_poly.type
_entity_poly.pdbx_seq_one_letter_code
_entity_poly.pdbx_strand_id
1 'polypeptide(L)'
;MGCDRYSGIWVLRRAVTGTQMNCDRYLGTKMGCDRYSGTQMGCDRYSGTQMNCYRYSGTQMGYDRYSGTQMDCDRYSGTQMGCDRYSGTRVLRWGVTGTQMGCDRYSGTQMNCDRYSGTQMGCDRYSGTQMGCDRYSGTQRGCDRYSGTQMGCDRYSGTQMNCDRYSGTQMGCDRYSGTQMNCDRYSGTRVLRWTVTGT
;
A
#
# COMPACT_ATOMS: atom_id res chain seq x y z
N MET A 1 -19.07 12.53 14.32
CA MET A 1 -18.64 12.88 12.95
C MET A 1 -17.85 14.17 13.06
N GLY A 2 -16.57 14.15 12.74
CA GLY A 2 -15.73 15.35 12.66
C GLY A 2 -15.10 15.39 11.28
N CYS A 3 -15.19 16.55 10.63
CA CYS A 3 -14.45 16.84 9.40
C CYS A 3 -13.56 18.02 9.72
N ASP A 4 -12.31 17.74 10.07
CA ASP A 4 -11.40 18.80 10.47
C ASP A 4 -10.53 19.23 9.29
N ARG A 5 -10.26 20.53 9.21
CA ARG A 5 -9.31 21.09 8.23
C ARG A 5 -8.10 21.62 8.98
N TYR A 6 -6.95 21.04 8.68
CA TYR A 6 -5.67 21.42 9.23
C TYR A 6 -4.82 22.07 8.13
N SER A 7 -4.30 23.27 8.37
CA SER A 7 -3.47 24.02 7.41
C SER A 7 -2.25 24.63 8.10
N GLY A 8 -1.04 24.25 7.68
CA GLY A 8 0.20 24.75 8.28
C GLY A 8 1.14 23.62 8.69
N ILE A 9 1.90 23.84 9.76
CA ILE A 9 2.80 22.83 10.34
C ILE A 9 2.12 22.24 11.57
N TRP A 10 1.97 20.91 11.59
CA TRP A 10 1.29 20.20 12.67
C TRP A 10 2.13 19.03 13.16
N VAL A 11 2.15 18.88 14.48
CA VAL A 11 2.67 17.67 15.13
C VAL A 11 1.54 17.06 15.94
N LEU A 12 1.11 15.86 15.58
CA LEU A 12 -0.04 15.20 16.19
C LEU A 12 0.36 13.82 16.72
N ARG A 13 -0.16 13.49 17.91
CA ARG A 13 -0.18 12.14 18.44
C ARG A 13 -1.56 11.87 18.99
N ARG A 14 -2.24 10.91 18.41
CA ARG A 14 -3.60 10.54 18.75
C ARG A 14 -3.66 9.06 19.08
N ALA A 15 -4.38 8.74 20.14
CA ALA A 15 -4.80 7.38 20.43
C ALA A 15 -6.33 7.36 20.42
N VAL A 16 -6.93 6.59 19.53
CA VAL A 16 -8.38 6.43 19.47
C VAL A 16 -8.77 4.98 19.67
N THR A 17 -9.81 4.77 20.46
CA THR A 17 -10.37 3.46 20.79
C THR A 17 -11.87 3.47 20.55
N GLY A 18 -12.40 2.43 19.91
CA GLY A 18 -13.84 2.26 19.68
C GLY A 18 -14.22 2.52 18.23
N THR A 19 -15.47 2.96 18.02
CA THR A 19 -15.99 3.25 16.69
C THR A 19 -15.81 4.72 16.36
N GLN A 20 -15.09 5.02 15.27
CA GLN A 20 -14.86 6.38 14.81
C GLN A 20 -15.24 6.54 13.34
N MET A 21 -15.70 7.74 12.99
CA MET A 21 -15.88 8.18 11.62
C MET A 21 -15.30 9.58 11.42
N ASN A 22 -14.26 9.70 10.58
CA ASN A 22 -13.52 10.93 10.33
C ASN A 22 -13.31 11.17 8.82
N CYS A 23 -13.39 12.44 8.40
CA CYS A 23 -13.02 12.84 7.05
C CYS A 23 -12.20 14.13 7.13
N ASP A 24 -10.91 13.98 7.34
CA ASP A 24 -10.01 15.08 7.67
C ASP A 24 -9.21 15.55 6.45
N ARG A 25 -8.90 16.86 6.41
CA ARG A 25 -8.11 17.46 5.34
C ARG A 25 -6.88 18.16 5.88
N TYR A 26 -5.72 17.64 5.53
CA TYR A 26 -4.42 18.15 5.94
C TYR A 26 -3.72 18.85 4.77
N LEU A 27 -3.37 20.11 4.97
CA LEU A 27 -2.60 20.94 4.03
C LEU A 27 -1.32 21.42 4.71
N GLY A 28 -0.18 21.25 4.04
CA GLY A 28 1.12 21.72 4.52
C GLY A 28 1.99 20.58 5.06
N THR A 29 2.68 20.84 6.17
CA THR A 29 3.61 19.87 6.77
C THR A 29 2.95 19.19 7.95
N LYS A 30 2.72 17.88 7.88
CA LYS A 30 2.26 17.09 9.04
C LYS A 30 3.37 16.14 9.46
N MET A 31 3.56 16.05 10.77
CA MET A 31 4.31 14.97 11.38
C MET A 31 3.42 14.33 12.44
N GLY A 32 3.30 13.01 12.45
CA GLY A 32 2.44 12.40 13.45
C GLY A 32 2.64 10.92 13.68
N CYS A 33 2.21 10.48 14.84
CA CYS A 33 2.16 9.06 15.17
C CYS A 33 0.83 8.76 15.84
N ASP A 34 -0.10 8.15 15.09
CA ASP A 34 -1.45 7.89 15.59
C ASP A 34 -1.69 6.38 15.73
N ARG A 35 -2.43 6.03 16.79
CA ARG A 35 -2.83 4.66 17.09
C ARG A 35 -4.35 4.58 17.15
N TYR A 36 -4.90 3.68 16.36
CA TYR A 36 -6.33 3.45 16.31
C TYR A 36 -6.63 2.00 16.67
N SER A 37 -7.67 1.81 17.48
CA SER A 37 -8.18 0.49 17.82
C SER A 37 -9.70 0.45 17.78
N GLY A 38 -10.26 -0.65 17.27
CA GLY A 38 -11.70 -0.82 17.05
C GLY A 38 -12.07 -0.61 15.59
N THR A 39 -13.26 -0.05 15.36
CA THR A 39 -13.82 0.14 14.01
C THR A 39 -13.60 1.57 13.57
N GLN A 40 -12.78 1.81 12.57
CA GLN A 40 -12.58 3.15 12.02
C GLN A 40 -13.11 3.22 10.61
N MET A 41 -13.79 4.31 10.32
CA MET A 41 -14.25 4.65 8.99
C MET A 41 -13.73 6.03 8.65
N GLY A 42 -13.17 6.21 7.46
CA GLY A 42 -12.75 7.55 7.08
C GLY A 42 -12.41 7.77 5.62
N CYS A 43 -12.29 9.06 5.28
CA CYS A 43 -11.88 9.52 3.97
C CYS A 43 -11.01 10.76 4.14
N ASP A 44 -9.69 10.56 4.25
CA ASP A 44 -8.77 11.65 4.53
C ASP A 44 -8.09 12.15 3.26
N ARG A 45 -7.77 13.45 3.27
CA ARG A 45 -7.00 14.07 2.18
C ARG A 45 -5.77 14.79 2.70
N TYR A 46 -4.62 14.34 2.22
CA TYR A 46 -3.31 14.85 2.57
C TYR A 46 -2.68 15.57 1.38
N SER A 47 -2.24 16.81 1.59
CA SER A 47 -1.50 17.59 0.60
C SER A 47 -0.32 18.32 1.22
N GLY A 48 0.86 18.12 0.63
CA GLY A 48 2.11 18.74 1.09
C GLY A 48 3.13 17.69 1.52
N THR A 49 3.89 17.99 2.57
CA THR A 49 4.92 17.10 3.12
C THR A 49 4.37 16.39 4.34
N GLN A 50 4.34 15.07 4.33
CA GLN A 50 3.77 14.29 5.43
C GLN A 50 4.79 13.25 5.89
N MET A 51 4.95 13.14 7.21
CA MET A 51 5.78 12.13 7.85
C MET A 51 4.97 11.48 8.96
N ASN A 52 4.27 10.39 8.63
CA ASN A 52 3.36 9.77 9.58
C ASN A 52 3.76 8.33 9.91
N CYS A 53 3.36 7.89 11.10
CA CYS A 53 3.42 6.49 11.48
C CYS A 53 2.08 6.08 12.07
N TYR A 54 1.32 5.25 11.37
CA TYR A 54 0.05 4.79 11.88
C TYR A 54 0.09 3.35 12.40
N ARG A 55 -0.62 3.11 13.50
CA ARG A 55 -0.88 1.74 13.97
C ARG A 55 -2.38 1.52 14.12
N TYR A 56 -2.91 0.64 13.28
CA TYR A 56 -4.32 0.27 13.28
C TYR A 56 -4.51 -1.15 13.79
N SER A 57 -5.51 -1.33 14.66
CA SER A 57 -5.92 -2.63 15.20
C SER A 57 -7.43 -2.77 15.17
N GLY A 58 -7.95 -3.75 14.43
CA GLY A 58 -9.40 -3.98 14.29
C GLY A 58 -9.85 -3.81 12.85
N THR A 59 -11.02 -3.20 12.64
CA THR A 59 -11.64 -3.06 11.32
C THR A 59 -11.47 -1.63 10.84
N GLN A 60 -10.87 -1.45 9.67
CA GLN A 60 -10.71 -0.13 9.05
C GLN A 60 -11.38 -0.12 7.69
N MET A 61 -12.12 0.95 7.43
CA MET A 61 -12.74 1.21 6.13
C MET A 61 -12.37 2.61 5.68
N GLY A 62 -11.56 2.73 4.63
CA GLY A 62 -10.86 3.97 4.30
C GLY A 62 -10.87 4.32 2.81
N TYR A 63 -10.92 5.60 2.49
CA TYR A 63 -10.62 6.11 1.15
C TYR A 63 -9.75 7.34 1.24
N ASP A 64 -8.44 7.16 1.12
CA ASP A 64 -7.53 8.25 1.35
C ASP A 64 -6.89 8.76 0.08
N ARG A 65 -6.66 10.08 0.03
CA ARG A 65 -5.97 10.73 -1.08
C ARG A 65 -4.79 11.53 -0.58
N TYR A 66 -3.62 11.15 -1.07
CA TYR A 66 -2.37 11.75 -0.70
C TYR A 66 -1.70 12.42 -1.92
N SER A 67 -1.18 13.62 -1.72
CA SER A 67 -0.51 14.41 -2.76
C SER A 67 0.71 15.13 -2.20
N GLY A 68 1.84 15.06 -2.91
CA GLY A 68 3.09 15.71 -2.51
C GLY A 68 4.15 14.70 -2.06
N THR A 69 4.89 15.05 -1.00
CA THR A 69 5.99 14.22 -0.49
C THR A 69 5.54 13.50 0.77
N GLN A 70 5.62 12.16 0.78
CA GLN A 70 5.09 11.35 1.87
C GLN A 70 6.13 10.35 2.35
N MET A 71 6.32 10.26 3.66
CA MET A 71 7.15 9.27 4.32
C MET A 71 6.33 8.62 5.41
N ASP A 72 5.71 7.49 5.06
CA ASP A 72 4.73 6.84 5.93
C ASP A 72 5.19 5.44 6.33
N CYS A 73 4.92 5.11 7.60
CA CYS A 73 5.24 3.81 8.19
C CYS A 73 4.02 3.27 8.92
N ASP A 74 3.27 2.40 8.24
CA ASP A 74 1.96 1.97 8.71
C ASP A 74 1.93 0.50 9.09
N ARG A 75 1.24 0.20 10.18
CA ARG A 75 1.03 -1.17 10.63
C ARG A 75 -0.45 -1.44 10.86
N TYR A 76 -0.96 -2.42 10.13
CA TYR A 76 -2.35 -2.82 10.17
C TYR A 76 -2.46 -4.23 10.74
N SER A 77 -3.35 -4.39 11.73
CA SER A 77 -3.72 -5.70 12.28
C SER A 77 -5.24 -5.83 12.29
N GLY A 78 -5.78 -6.86 11.64
CA GLY A 78 -7.22 -7.11 11.55
C GLY A 78 -7.74 -7.04 10.12
N THR A 79 -8.87 -6.34 9.92
CA THR A 79 -9.55 -6.25 8.63
C THR A 79 -9.42 -4.85 8.05
N GLN A 80 -8.86 -4.75 6.85
CA GLN A 80 -8.70 -3.50 6.11
C GLN A 80 -9.53 -3.56 4.85
N MET A 81 -10.35 -2.54 4.63
CA MET A 81 -11.08 -2.35 3.38
C MET A 81 -10.86 -0.92 2.91
N GLY A 82 -10.30 -0.72 1.73
CA GLY A 82 -10.10 0.66 1.29
C GLY A 82 -9.61 0.83 -0.13
N CYS A 83 -9.63 2.07 -0.60
CA CYS A 83 -9.03 2.41 -1.88
C CYS A 83 -8.29 3.74 -1.78
N ASP A 84 -6.98 3.70 -1.96
CA ASP A 84 -6.16 4.86 -1.77
C ASP A 84 -5.59 5.40 -3.08
N ARG A 85 -5.36 6.71 -3.09
CA ARG A 85 -4.74 7.40 -4.22
C ARG A 85 -3.51 8.15 -3.79
N TYR A 86 -2.42 7.76 -4.43
CA TYR A 86 -1.09 8.17 -4.12
C TYR A 86 -0.50 8.93 -5.31
N SER A 87 -0.18 10.21 -5.09
CA SER A 87 0.47 11.07 -6.09
C SER A 87 1.68 11.81 -5.50
N GLY A 88 2.78 11.85 -6.26
CA GLY A 88 4.01 12.57 -5.92
C GLY A 88 5.20 11.67 -5.61
N THR A 89 5.99 12.05 -4.60
CA THR A 89 7.20 11.32 -4.18
C THR A 89 6.93 10.63 -2.85
N ARG A 90 7.19 9.32 -2.78
CA ARG A 90 6.92 8.56 -1.55
C ARG A 90 8.01 7.60 -1.13
N VAL A 91 8.06 7.44 0.18
CA VAL A 91 8.68 6.33 0.87
C VAL A 91 7.60 5.71 1.74
N LEU A 92 7.12 4.52 1.38
CA LEU A 92 6.10 3.79 2.12
C LEU A 92 6.69 2.53 2.73
N ARG A 93 6.27 2.23 3.95
CA ARG A 93 6.58 0.97 4.60
C ARG A 93 5.35 0.44 5.29
N TRP A 94 4.80 -0.63 4.77
CA TRP A 94 3.61 -1.25 5.34
C TRP A 94 3.86 -2.61 5.96
N GLY A 95 3.20 -2.85 7.08
CA GLY A 95 3.13 -4.15 7.74
C GLY A 95 1.68 -4.53 7.99
N VAL A 96 1.13 -5.42 7.17
CA VAL A 96 -0.27 -5.85 7.24
C VAL A 96 -0.35 -7.28 7.76
N THR A 97 -1.19 -7.49 8.76
CA THR A 97 -1.52 -8.81 9.29
C THR A 97 -3.03 -8.98 9.40
N GLY A 98 -3.58 -9.94 8.67
CA GLY A 98 -5.02 -10.25 8.66
C GLY A 98 -5.60 -10.24 7.25
N THR A 99 -6.74 -9.58 7.09
CA THR A 99 -7.47 -9.53 5.82
C THR A 99 -7.41 -8.12 5.25
N GLN A 100 -6.91 -7.98 4.03
CA GLN A 100 -6.96 -6.72 3.28
C GLN A 100 -7.77 -6.91 2.01
N MET A 101 -8.67 -5.95 1.76
CA MET A 101 -9.41 -5.83 0.51
C MET A 101 -9.27 -4.40 0.01
N GLY A 102 -8.68 -4.18 -1.15
CA GLY A 102 -8.51 -2.80 -1.61
C GLY A 102 -8.08 -2.59 -3.04
N CYS A 103 -8.05 -1.33 -3.46
CA CYS A 103 -7.62 -0.94 -4.79
C CYS A 103 -6.85 0.37 -4.72
N ASP A 104 -5.55 0.31 -4.97
CA ASP A 104 -4.69 1.47 -4.84
C ASP A 104 -4.23 2.00 -6.20
N ARG A 105 -3.98 3.31 -6.25
CA ARG A 105 -3.41 3.97 -7.42
C ARG A 105 -2.20 4.79 -7.04
N TYR A 106 -1.06 4.40 -7.58
CA TYR A 106 0.22 5.05 -7.39
C TYR A 106 0.64 5.81 -8.65
N SER A 107 1.02 7.08 -8.46
CA SER A 107 1.50 7.96 -9.51
C SER A 107 2.70 8.77 -9.05
N GLY A 108 3.79 8.74 -9.83
CA GLY A 108 5.03 9.46 -9.54
C GLY A 108 6.18 8.53 -9.15
N THR A 109 6.97 8.93 -8.16
CA THR A 109 8.16 8.18 -7.71
C THR A 109 7.87 7.54 -6.37
N GLN A 110 7.86 6.21 -6.29
CA GLN A 110 7.58 5.50 -5.04
C GLN A 110 8.73 4.57 -4.68
N MET A 111 9.01 4.51 -3.38
CA MET A 111 9.90 3.55 -2.74
C MET A 111 9.11 2.80 -1.68
N ASN A 112 8.82 1.52 -1.91
CA ASN A 112 7.96 0.72 -1.04
C ASN A 112 8.72 -0.45 -0.43
N CYS A 113 8.39 -0.82 0.80
CA CYS A 113 8.97 -1.97 1.48
C CYS A 113 7.91 -2.63 2.35
N ASP A 114 7.14 -3.52 1.75
CA ASP A 114 5.91 -3.98 2.37
C ASP A 114 5.95 -5.45 2.80
N ARG A 115 5.24 -5.75 3.88
CA ARG A 115 5.09 -7.10 4.40
C ARG A 115 3.63 -7.42 4.66
N TYR A 116 3.12 -8.40 3.93
CA TYR A 116 1.74 -8.85 4.01
C TYR A 116 1.67 -10.28 4.55
N SER A 117 0.81 -10.47 5.55
CA SER A 117 0.53 -11.76 6.16
C SER A 117 -0.98 -11.98 6.28
N GLY A 118 -1.49 -13.03 5.66
CA GLY A 118 -2.90 -13.42 5.74
C GLY A 118 -3.57 -13.46 4.37
N THR A 119 -4.80 -12.96 4.29
CA THR A 119 -5.59 -12.97 3.05
C THR A 119 -5.61 -11.58 2.44
N GLN A 120 -5.11 -11.43 1.23
CA GLN A 120 -5.12 -10.13 0.54
C GLN A 120 -5.84 -10.28 -0.79
N MET A 121 -6.72 -9.34 -1.06
CA MET A 121 -7.47 -9.25 -2.31
C MET A 121 -7.41 -7.81 -2.81
N GLY A 122 -6.88 -7.58 -4.00
CA GLY A 122 -6.81 -6.20 -4.47
C GLY A 122 -6.51 -6.00 -5.95
N CYS A 123 -6.53 -4.75 -6.36
CA CYS A 123 -6.22 -4.36 -7.74
C CYS A 123 -5.46 -3.05 -7.73
N ASP A 124 -4.19 -3.09 -8.07
CA ASP A 124 -3.34 -1.92 -7.97
C ASP A 124 -2.92 -1.37 -9.33
N ARG A 125 -2.77 -0.05 -9.41
CA ARG A 125 -2.28 0.63 -10.61
C ARG A 125 -1.09 1.50 -10.29
N TYR A 126 0.02 1.19 -10.93
CA TYR A 126 1.28 1.90 -10.76
C TYR A 126 1.63 2.66 -12.03
N SER A 127 1.97 3.93 -11.85
CA SER A 127 2.41 4.83 -12.92
C SER A 127 3.62 5.65 -12.50
N GLY A 128 4.67 5.62 -13.31
CA GLY A 128 5.93 6.34 -13.06
C GLY A 128 7.06 5.41 -12.67
N THR A 129 7.87 5.83 -11.69
CA THR A 129 9.06 5.10 -11.22
C THR A 129 8.75 4.43 -9.89
N GLN A 130 8.78 3.11 -9.84
CA GLN A 130 8.59 2.37 -8.59
C GLN A 130 9.83 1.55 -8.27
N MET A 131 10.23 1.61 -7.01
CA MET A 131 11.27 0.78 -6.43
C MET A 131 10.69 0.09 -5.21
N GLY A 132 10.78 -1.24 -5.11
CA GLY A 132 10.24 -1.89 -3.93
C GLY A 132 10.73 -3.30 -3.64
N CYS A 133 10.50 -3.75 -2.42
CA CYS A 133 10.77 -5.13 -2.02
C CYS A 133 9.63 -5.60 -1.14
N ASP A 134 8.82 -6.53 -1.65
CA ASP A 134 7.65 -6.96 -0.93
C ASP A 134 7.75 -8.42 -0.50
N ARG A 135 7.15 -8.71 0.66
CA ARG A 135 7.04 -10.07 1.18
C ARG A 135 5.60 -10.42 1.47
N TYR A 136 5.09 -11.39 0.72
CA TYR A 136 3.75 -11.90 0.81
C TYR A 136 3.74 -13.29 1.45
N SER A 137 2.87 -13.47 2.43
CA SER A 137 2.63 -14.74 3.09
C SER A 137 1.13 -14.99 3.28
N GLY A 138 0.66 -16.17 2.85
CA GLY A 138 -0.75 -16.57 2.92
C GLY A 138 -1.42 -16.62 1.56
N THR A 139 -2.66 -16.15 1.47
CA THR A 139 -3.49 -16.21 0.25
C THR A 139 -3.55 -14.85 -0.39
N GLN A 140 -3.08 -14.71 -1.63
CA GLN A 140 -3.15 -13.45 -2.37
C GLN A 140 -3.95 -13.66 -3.65
N ARG A 141 -4.83 -12.70 -3.94
CA ARG A 141 -5.54 -12.63 -5.22
C ARG A 141 -5.50 -11.20 -5.71
N GLY A 142 -4.91 -10.96 -6.86
CA GLY A 142 -4.75 -9.59 -7.33
C GLY A 142 -4.71 -9.42 -8.84
N CYS A 143 -4.96 -8.18 -9.26
CA CYS A 143 -4.83 -7.77 -10.65
C CYS A 143 -4.09 -6.44 -10.71
N ASP A 144 -2.82 -6.46 -11.10
CA ASP A 144 -2.00 -5.25 -11.08
C ASP A 144 -1.68 -4.72 -12.47
N ARG A 145 -1.60 -3.40 -12.58
CA ARG A 145 -1.19 -2.73 -13.82
C ARG A 145 -0.04 -1.77 -13.56
N TYR A 146 1.08 -2.07 -14.20
CA TYR A 146 2.30 -1.30 -14.09
C TYR A 146 2.57 -0.52 -15.38
N SER A 147 2.89 0.76 -15.22
CA SER A 147 3.29 1.65 -16.31
C SER A 147 4.50 2.50 -15.91
N GLY A 148 5.55 2.49 -16.73
CA GLY A 148 6.79 3.22 -16.48
C GLY A 148 7.96 2.31 -16.11
N THR A 149 8.78 2.74 -15.15
CA THR A 149 10.00 2.03 -14.73
C THR A 149 9.73 1.35 -13.39
N GLN A 150 9.89 0.02 -13.33
CA GLN A 150 9.73 -0.74 -12.10
C GLN A 150 11.01 -1.50 -11.79
N MET A 151 11.44 -1.40 -10.54
CA MET A 151 12.56 -2.15 -10.00
C MET A 151 12.13 -2.82 -8.71
N GLY A 152 12.10 -4.14 -8.64
CA GLY A 152 11.60 -4.80 -7.44
C GLY A 152 12.12 -6.20 -7.16
N CYS A 153 11.95 -6.64 -5.91
CA CYS A 153 12.33 -7.98 -5.48
C CYS A 153 11.26 -8.54 -4.55
N ASP A 154 10.46 -9.47 -5.06
CA ASP A 154 9.29 -9.95 -4.32
C ASP A 154 9.46 -11.39 -3.85
N ARG A 155 8.94 -11.68 -2.66
CA ARG A 155 8.94 -13.02 -2.07
C ARG A 155 7.52 -13.44 -1.73
N TYR A 156 7.08 -14.51 -2.37
CA TYR A 156 5.75 -15.07 -2.19
C TYR A 156 5.81 -16.41 -1.49
N SER A 157 4.97 -16.57 -0.47
CA SER A 157 4.76 -17.82 0.24
C SER A 157 3.26 -18.09 0.42
N GLY A 158 2.79 -19.26 0.00
CA GLY A 158 1.40 -19.67 0.10
C GLY A 158 0.70 -19.76 -1.26
N THR A 159 -0.58 -19.39 -1.31
CA THR A 159 -1.43 -19.52 -2.51
C THR A 159 -1.58 -18.18 -3.21
N GLN A 160 -1.22 -18.09 -4.49
CA GLN A 160 -1.28 -16.86 -5.28
C GLN A 160 -2.13 -17.06 -6.53
N MET A 161 -3.01 -16.10 -6.80
CA MET A 161 -3.79 -16.00 -8.04
C MET A 161 -3.72 -14.58 -8.56
N ASN A 162 -2.73 -14.29 -9.42
CA ASN A 162 -2.45 -12.91 -9.85
C ASN A 162 -2.56 -12.75 -11.37
N CYS A 163 -2.96 -11.56 -11.79
CA CYS A 163 -3.11 -11.19 -13.20
C CYS A 163 -2.48 -9.82 -13.45
N ASP A 164 -1.25 -9.81 -13.97
CA ASP A 164 -0.47 -8.58 -14.03
C ASP A 164 -0.25 -8.09 -15.46
N ARG A 165 -0.30 -6.77 -15.65
CA ARG A 165 -0.02 -6.12 -16.93
C ARG A 165 1.07 -5.07 -16.79
N TYR A 166 2.15 -5.27 -17.51
CA TYR A 166 3.34 -4.42 -17.48
C TYR A 166 3.51 -3.64 -18.79
N SER A 167 3.80 -2.34 -18.66
CA SER A 167 4.08 -1.41 -19.74
C SER A 167 5.31 -0.56 -19.40
N GLY A 168 6.42 -0.71 -20.13
CA GLY A 168 7.64 0.06 -19.90
C GLY A 168 8.83 -0.81 -19.50
N THR A 169 9.69 -0.31 -18.61
CA THR A 169 10.94 -0.99 -18.22
C THR A 169 10.77 -1.71 -16.90
N GLN A 170 11.06 -3.02 -16.87
CA GLN A 170 10.91 -3.87 -15.70
C GLN A 170 12.25 -4.54 -15.37
N MET A 171 12.71 -4.38 -14.13
CA MET A 171 13.85 -5.11 -13.58
C MET A 171 13.47 -5.74 -12.25
N GLY A 172 13.62 -7.05 -12.09
CA GLY A 172 13.23 -7.65 -10.82
C GLY A 172 13.66 -9.07 -10.57
N CYS A 173 13.54 -9.47 -9.30
CA CYS A 173 13.91 -10.79 -8.81
C CYS A 173 12.84 -11.37 -7.90
N ASP A 174 12.10 -12.36 -8.39
CA ASP A 174 10.97 -12.93 -7.65
C ASP A 174 11.27 -14.33 -7.13
N ARG A 175 10.81 -14.62 -5.92
CA ARG A 175 10.91 -15.95 -5.33
C ARG A 175 9.55 -16.45 -4.88
N TYR A 176 9.16 -17.61 -5.39
CA TYR A 176 7.87 -18.23 -5.11
C TYR A 176 8.04 -19.54 -4.33
N SER A 177 7.16 -19.72 -3.35
CA SER A 177 6.98 -20.96 -2.60
C SER A 177 5.48 -21.21 -2.36
N GLY A 178 5.00 -22.41 -2.71
CA GLY A 178 3.57 -22.76 -2.65
C GLY A 178 2.85 -22.66 -4.00
N THR A 179 1.52 -22.74 -4.00
CA THR A 179 0.68 -22.84 -5.21
C THR A 179 0.53 -21.50 -5.94
N GLN A 180 0.77 -21.50 -7.25
CA GLN A 180 0.73 -20.30 -8.09
C GLN A 180 -0.21 -20.49 -9.30
N MET A 181 -1.03 -19.48 -9.58
CA MET A 181 -1.75 -19.32 -10.84
C MET A 181 -1.60 -17.87 -11.30
N ASN A 182 -0.65 -17.61 -12.19
CA ASN A 182 -0.30 -16.25 -12.62
C ASN A 182 -0.54 -16.07 -14.12
N CYS A 183 -1.06 -14.91 -14.49
CA CYS A 183 -1.33 -14.51 -15.88
C CYS A 183 -0.71 -13.14 -16.16
N ASP A 184 0.50 -13.12 -16.73
CA ASP A 184 1.23 -11.87 -16.95
C ASP A 184 1.28 -11.46 -18.42
N ARG A 185 1.12 -10.15 -18.68
CA ARG A 185 1.30 -9.56 -20.00
C ARG A 185 2.30 -8.41 -19.97
N TYR A 186 3.31 -8.48 -20.83
CA TYR A 186 4.38 -7.49 -20.91
C TYR A 186 4.38 -6.73 -22.23
N SER A 187 4.67 -5.43 -22.15
CA SER A 187 4.88 -4.54 -23.29
C SER A 187 6.01 -3.57 -22.96
N GLY A 188 7.23 -3.82 -23.45
CA GLY A 188 8.42 -3.01 -23.16
C GLY A 188 9.65 -3.85 -22.86
N THR A 189 10.63 -3.27 -22.18
CA THR A 189 11.90 -3.92 -21.85
C THR A 189 11.81 -4.64 -20.51
N ARG A 190 12.33 -5.88 -20.45
CA ARG A 190 12.23 -6.72 -19.25
C ARG A 190 13.53 -7.46 -18.96
N VAL A 191 13.99 -7.36 -17.71
CA VAL A 191 15.06 -8.17 -17.14
C VAL A 191 14.55 -8.78 -15.83
N LEU A 192 14.20 -10.06 -15.84
CA LEU A 192 13.67 -10.74 -14.66
C LEU A 192 14.51 -11.97 -14.32
N ARG A 193 14.67 -12.23 -13.02
CA ARG A 193 15.20 -13.48 -12.50
C ARG A 193 14.26 -14.04 -11.46
N TRP A 194 13.50 -15.09 -11.80
CA TRP A 194 12.64 -15.75 -10.83
C TRP A 194 13.17 -17.11 -10.40
N THR A 195 12.81 -17.51 -9.19
CA THR A 195 13.04 -18.87 -8.67
C THR A 195 11.76 -19.41 -8.05
N VAL A 196 11.37 -20.62 -8.46
CA VAL A 196 10.23 -21.33 -7.87
C VAL A 196 10.79 -22.52 -7.10
N THR A 197 10.50 -22.57 -5.79
CA THR A 197 10.88 -23.70 -4.93
C THR A 197 9.61 -24.25 -4.28
N GLY A 198 9.08 -25.35 -4.82
CA GLY A 198 7.89 -26.04 -4.33
C GLY A 198 7.44 -27.13 -5.30
N THR A 199 6.94 -28.25 -4.77
CA THR A 199 6.34 -29.39 -5.49
C THR A 199 4.92 -29.10 -5.92
#